data_AF-A0A0B4DNQ0-F1
#
_entry.id   AF-A0A0B4DNQ0-F1
#
_cell.length_a   1.000
_cell.length_b   1.000
_cell.length_c   1.000
_cell.angle_alpha   90.00
_cell.angle_beta   90.00
_cell.angle_gamma   90.00
#
_symmetry.space_group_name_H-M   'P 1'
#
loop_
_entity.id
_entity.type
_entity.pdbx_description
1 polymer ?
#
loop_
_entity_poly.entity_id
_entity_poly.type
_entity_poly.pdbx_seq_one_letter_code
_entity_poly.pdbx_strand_id
1 'polypeptide(L)'
;MKDDLDQGRVVVLEEVRLSAASADHQGAAADSPANDDLQLPPSSTLSGDLLAELETKYGAAAPEVREKVSRYIERGPVGDWVKRANGYRCQVCEALQLDPIGFRKRSGEPYVEAHHVMPVSKGEIGSLAASNILTVCANHHRQLHFGRVDVRISAQTFEITLDGQLLSITRPAIDVSPAESITAAECRRA
;
A
#
# COMPACT_ATOMS: atom_id res chain seq x y z
N MET A 1 36.68 11.09 8.63
CA MET A 1 35.31 11.34 9.10
C MET A 1 34.35 11.25 7.92
N LYS A 2 33.97 10.03 7.58
CA LYS A 2 32.81 9.69 6.75
C LYS A 2 32.48 8.28 7.20
N ASP A 3 31.76 8.21 8.31
CA ASP A 3 31.28 6.94 8.84
C ASP A 3 30.09 6.55 7.99
N ASP A 4 30.28 5.49 7.22
CA ASP A 4 29.26 4.73 6.52
C ASP A 4 28.25 4.20 7.55
N LEU A 5 27.13 4.90 7.68
CA LEU A 5 25.95 4.35 8.35
C LEU A 5 25.29 3.38 7.36
N ASP A 6 25.71 2.13 7.47
CA ASP A 6 25.06 0.93 6.93
C ASP A 6 23.61 0.87 7.43
N GLN A 7 22.71 1.51 6.68
CA GLN A 7 21.27 1.45 6.92
C GLN A 7 20.78 0.11 6.37
N GLY A 8 20.56 -0.81 7.31
CA GLY A 8 20.20 -2.21 7.10
C GLY A 8 19.37 -2.49 5.85
N ARG A 9 19.99 -3.23 4.93
CA ARG A 9 19.35 -3.86 3.77
C ARG A 9 18.29 -4.84 4.25
N VAL A 10 17.02 -4.46 4.17
CA VAL A 10 15.90 -5.39 4.33
C VAL A 10 15.60 -6.00 2.96
N VAL A 11 16.01 -7.26 2.77
CA VAL A 11 15.61 -8.06 1.61
C VAL A 11 14.23 -8.64 1.91
N VAL A 12 13.20 -8.16 1.22
CA VAL A 12 11.89 -8.83 1.23
C VAL A 12 12.05 -10.09 0.39
N LEU A 13 12.38 -11.20 1.03
CA LEU A 13 12.29 -12.53 0.43
C LEU A 13 10.80 -12.91 0.41
N GLU A 14 10.15 -12.68 -0.72
CA GLU A 14 8.85 -13.31 -0.98
C GLU A 14 9.14 -14.80 -1.27
N GLU A 15 9.18 -15.62 -0.21
CA GLU A 15 9.52 -17.04 -0.33
C GLU A 15 8.41 -17.81 -1.06
N VAL A 16 8.62 -18.15 -2.33
CA VAL A 16 8.00 -19.34 -2.92
C VAL A 16 9.02 -20.47 -2.80
N ARG A 17 8.89 -21.28 -1.75
CA ARG A 17 9.70 -22.50 -1.60
C ARG A 17 9.23 -23.55 -2.60
N LEU A 18 10.10 -23.90 -3.55
CA LEU A 18 9.99 -25.12 -4.34
C LEU A 18 11.28 -25.93 -4.16
N SER A 19 11.17 -27.13 -3.58
CA SER A 19 12.29 -28.05 -3.43
C SER A 19 12.50 -28.89 -4.69
N ALA A 20 13.71 -28.74 -5.26
CA ALA A 20 14.55 -29.69 -6.00
C ALA A 20 14.03 -30.38 -7.28
N ALA A 21 14.71 -30.08 -8.39
CA ALA A 21 15.50 -31.08 -9.13
C ALA A 21 16.62 -30.38 -9.93
N SER A 22 17.83 -30.92 -9.81
CA SER A 22 19.07 -30.50 -10.45
C SER A 22 19.12 -30.85 -11.94
N ALA A 23 19.58 -29.92 -12.79
CA ALA A 23 20.31 -30.22 -14.02
C ALA A 23 21.12 -29.01 -14.49
N ASP A 24 22.44 -29.19 -14.43
CA ASP A 24 23.51 -28.70 -15.29
C ASP A 24 23.55 -27.27 -15.84
N HIS A 25 24.70 -26.68 -15.52
CA HIS A 25 25.26 -25.41 -15.90
C HIS A 25 25.61 -25.32 -17.39
N GLN A 26 25.19 -24.24 -18.06
CA GLN A 26 26.00 -23.55 -19.08
C GLN A 26 25.45 -22.15 -19.32
N GLY A 27 26.26 -21.15 -18.97
CA GLY A 27 25.95 -19.74 -19.16
C GLY A 27 26.06 -19.32 -20.62
N ALA A 28 25.09 -18.52 -21.06
CA ALA A 28 25.24 -17.61 -22.18
C ALA A 28 24.77 -16.24 -21.72
N ALA A 29 25.67 -15.27 -21.78
CA ALA A 29 25.35 -13.87 -21.56
C ALA A 29 24.35 -13.43 -22.63
N ALA A 30 23.13 -13.11 -22.23
CA ALA A 30 22.15 -12.45 -23.07
C ALA A 30 21.76 -11.14 -22.38
N ASP A 31 21.78 -10.07 -23.17
CA ASP A 31 21.41 -8.71 -22.84
C ASP A 31 20.21 -8.62 -21.88
N SER A 32 20.27 -7.61 -21.01
CA SER A 32 19.17 -7.21 -20.13
C SER A 32 17.87 -7.18 -20.93
N PRO A 33 16.87 -8.04 -20.64
CA PRO A 33 15.57 -7.83 -21.22
C PRO A 33 15.02 -6.59 -20.54
N ALA A 34 14.81 -5.56 -21.35
CA ALA A 34 13.94 -4.45 -21.02
C ALA A 34 12.73 -5.00 -20.26
N ASN A 35 12.43 -4.38 -19.13
CA ASN A 35 11.14 -4.40 -18.45
C ASN A 35 10.03 -4.75 -19.44
N ASP A 36 9.66 -6.03 -19.45
CA ASP A 36 8.56 -6.59 -20.22
C ASP A 36 7.27 -6.15 -19.53
N ASP A 37 7.04 -4.83 -19.52
CA ASP A 37 5.70 -4.28 -19.49
C ASP A 37 5.07 -4.80 -20.78
N LEU A 38 4.50 -6.00 -20.70
CA LEU A 38 3.55 -6.49 -21.68
C LEU A 38 2.46 -5.42 -21.74
N GLN A 39 2.62 -4.51 -22.69
CA GLN A 39 1.72 -3.41 -22.88
C GLN A 39 0.41 -4.02 -23.33
N LEU A 40 -0.49 -4.17 -22.35
CA LEU A 40 -1.79 -4.78 -22.57
C LEU A 40 -2.44 -4.08 -23.77
N PRO A 41 -2.91 -4.82 -24.78
CA PRO A 41 -3.60 -4.19 -25.90
C PRO A 41 -4.80 -3.39 -25.35
N PRO A 42 -5.19 -2.29 -26.02
CA PRO A 42 -6.33 -1.47 -25.59
C PRO A 42 -7.58 -2.35 -25.40
N SER A 43 -8.41 -2.02 -24.40
CA SER A 43 -9.51 -2.90 -23.94
C SER A 43 -10.54 -3.27 -25.01
N SER A 44 -10.54 -2.56 -26.15
CA SER A 44 -11.34 -2.85 -27.33
C SER A 44 -10.98 -4.16 -28.04
N THR A 45 -9.85 -4.79 -27.72
CA THR A 45 -9.34 -5.99 -28.40
C THR A 45 -9.34 -7.24 -27.50
N LEU A 46 -9.93 -7.17 -26.31
CA LEU A 46 -10.04 -8.31 -25.40
C LEU A 46 -11.13 -9.27 -25.90
N SER A 47 -10.80 -10.10 -26.89
CA SER A 47 -11.61 -11.28 -27.21
C SER A 47 -11.23 -12.44 -26.30
N GLY A 48 -12.18 -13.34 -26.05
CA GLY A 48 -11.92 -14.58 -25.30
C GLY A 48 -10.79 -15.44 -25.88
N ASP A 49 -10.45 -15.20 -27.15
CA ASP A 49 -9.38 -15.88 -27.87
C ASP A 49 -8.00 -15.59 -27.26
N LEU A 50 -7.73 -14.33 -26.88
CA LEU A 50 -6.45 -13.96 -26.27
C LEU A 50 -6.24 -14.65 -24.90
N LEU A 51 -7.31 -14.81 -24.10
CA LEU A 51 -7.20 -15.47 -22.80
C LEU A 51 -6.95 -16.99 -22.98
N ALA A 52 -7.58 -17.61 -23.96
CA ALA A 52 -7.33 -19.01 -24.32
C ALA A 52 -5.89 -19.23 -24.83
N GLU A 53 -5.35 -18.28 -25.59
CA GLU A 53 -3.94 -18.31 -26.01
C GLU A 53 -2.98 -18.18 -24.82
N LEU A 54 -3.26 -17.27 -23.88
CA LEU A 54 -2.46 -17.11 -22.66
C LEU A 54 -2.53 -18.36 -21.77
N GLU A 55 -3.71 -18.97 -21.60
CA GLU A 55 -3.87 -20.23 -20.87
C GLU A 55 -3.05 -21.36 -21.50
N THR A 56 -3.06 -21.47 -22.84
CA THR A 56 -2.25 -22.46 -23.56
C THR A 56 -0.75 -22.20 -23.35
N LYS A 57 -0.32 -20.94 -23.38
CA LYS A 57 1.08 -20.54 -23.26
C LYS A 57 1.63 -20.71 -21.84
N TYR A 58 0.85 -20.34 -20.82
CA TYR A 58 1.31 -20.27 -19.44
C TYR A 58 0.78 -21.39 -18.54
N GLY A 59 -0.28 -22.10 -18.91
CA GLY A 59 -0.93 -23.11 -18.07
C GLY A 59 -0.04 -24.31 -17.71
N ALA A 60 0.96 -24.61 -18.54
CA ALA A 60 1.98 -25.63 -18.26
C ALA A 60 3.38 -25.04 -18.01
N ALA A 61 3.53 -23.71 -18.05
CA ALA A 61 4.83 -23.07 -17.88
C ALA A 61 5.26 -23.08 -16.41
N ALA A 62 6.51 -23.46 -16.15
CA ALA A 62 7.09 -23.28 -14.82
C ALA A 62 7.33 -21.78 -14.57
N PRO A 63 7.06 -21.27 -13.35
CA PRO A 63 7.31 -19.87 -13.04
C PRO A 63 8.81 -19.56 -13.10
N GLU A 64 9.17 -18.45 -13.74
CA GLU A 64 10.53 -17.93 -13.75
C GLU A 64 10.79 -17.16 -12.45
N VAL A 65 11.88 -17.51 -11.75
CA VAL A 65 12.29 -16.79 -10.54
C VAL A 65 13.14 -15.59 -10.94
N ARG A 66 12.71 -14.39 -10.54
CA ARG A 66 13.45 -13.14 -10.73
C ARG A 66 13.73 -12.47 -9.40
N GLU A 67 14.95 -11.98 -9.21
CA GLU A 67 15.32 -11.21 -8.02
C GLU A 67 14.99 -9.72 -8.23
N LYS A 68 14.32 -9.10 -7.26
CA LYS A 68 13.97 -7.68 -7.27
C LYS A 68 14.44 -7.01 -5.99
N VAL A 69 15.22 -5.94 -6.12
CA VAL A 69 15.62 -5.09 -4.99
C VAL A 69 14.65 -3.92 -4.87
N SER A 70 13.97 -3.81 -3.73
CA SER A 70 13.06 -2.69 -3.41
C SER A 70 13.53 -1.93 -2.17
N ARG A 71 13.26 -0.62 -2.14
CA ARG A 71 13.45 0.22 -0.94
C ARG A 71 12.14 0.36 -0.20
N TYR A 72 12.18 0.26 1.13
CA TYR A 72 11.02 0.42 2.01
C TYR A 72 11.18 1.66 2.88
N ILE A 73 10.10 2.41 3.07
CA ILE A 73 10.05 3.54 4.00
C ILE A 73 9.36 3.04 5.27
N GLU A 74 10.08 3.09 6.39
CA GLU A 74 9.55 2.79 7.72
C GLU A 74 8.51 3.83 8.14
N ARG A 75 7.38 3.38 8.69
CA ARG A 75 6.21 4.23 8.96
C ARG A 75 5.81 4.27 10.44
N GLY A 76 6.39 3.38 11.26
CA GLY A 76 6.08 3.28 12.69
C GLY A 76 4.62 2.87 12.98
N PRO A 77 4.20 2.90 14.26
CA PRO A 77 2.90 2.37 14.69
C PRO A 77 1.73 3.36 14.49
N VAL A 78 2.01 4.55 13.94
CA VAL A 78 1.05 5.67 13.86
C VAL A 78 -0.25 5.25 13.16
N GLY A 79 -0.14 4.51 12.06
CA GLY A 79 -1.31 4.03 11.32
C GLY A 79 -2.19 3.07 12.10
N ASP A 80 -1.61 2.22 12.96
CA ASP A 80 -2.37 1.29 13.79
C ASP A 80 -3.18 2.03 14.87
N TRP A 81 -2.57 3.02 15.50
CA TRP A 81 -3.24 3.88 16.46
C TRP A 81 -4.37 4.69 15.83
N VAL A 82 -4.19 5.22 14.62
CA VAL A 82 -5.26 5.94 13.90
C VAL A 82 -6.42 5.01 13.57
N LYS A 83 -6.17 3.80 13.05
CA LYS A 83 -7.22 2.81 12.79
C LYS A 83 -8.03 2.48 14.04
N ARG A 84 -7.34 2.29 15.17
CA ARG A 84 -7.97 2.01 16.47
C ARG A 84 -8.80 3.19 16.98
N ALA A 85 -8.27 4.41 16.89
CA ALA A 85 -8.96 5.63 17.30
C ALA A 85 -10.27 5.85 16.49
N ASN A 86 -10.26 5.47 15.21
CA ASN A 86 -11.43 5.53 14.33
C ASN A 86 -12.35 4.29 14.46
N GLY A 87 -12.15 3.44 15.47
CA GLY A 87 -12.99 2.25 15.70
C GLY A 87 -12.95 1.23 14.56
N TYR A 88 -11.88 1.24 13.76
CA TYR A 88 -11.73 0.41 12.55
C TYR A 88 -12.86 0.59 11.52
N ARG A 89 -13.34 1.83 11.35
CA ARG A 89 -14.39 2.17 10.40
C ARG A 89 -13.83 2.96 9.22
N CYS A 90 -14.29 2.66 8.01
CA CYS A 90 -13.92 3.42 6.83
C CYS A 90 -14.57 4.81 6.86
N GLN A 91 -13.78 5.87 6.97
CA GLN A 91 -14.26 7.25 7.04
C GLN A 91 -14.91 7.73 5.73
N VAL A 92 -14.49 7.17 4.59
CA VAL A 92 -15.11 7.46 3.28
C VAL A 92 -16.50 6.82 3.19
N CYS A 93 -16.66 5.55 3.60
CA CYS A 93 -17.98 4.92 3.67
C CYS A 93 -18.91 5.70 4.61
N GLU A 94 -18.42 6.14 5.78
CA GLU A 94 -19.21 6.95 6.72
C GLU A 94 -19.69 8.26 6.08
N ALA A 95 -18.80 8.98 5.39
CA ALA A 95 -19.14 10.21 4.68
C ALA A 95 -20.14 9.98 3.55
N LEU A 96 -20.09 8.81 2.90
CA LEU A 96 -21.04 8.37 1.88
C LEU A 96 -22.33 7.75 2.45
N GLN A 97 -22.48 7.68 3.78
CA GLN A 97 -23.61 7.02 4.45
C GLN A 97 -23.78 5.54 4.09
N LEU A 98 -22.67 4.84 3.83
CA LEU A 98 -22.60 3.41 3.58
C LEU A 98 -22.15 2.66 4.84
N ASP A 99 -22.27 1.33 4.82
CA ASP A 99 -21.66 0.50 5.87
C ASP A 99 -20.13 0.67 5.85
N PRO A 100 -19.51 1.17 6.94
CA PRO A 100 -18.09 1.38 6.99
C PRO A 100 -17.30 0.17 7.42
N ILE A 101 -17.97 -0.96 7.70
CA ILE A 101 -17.36 -2.25 7.97
C ILE A 101 -17.48 -3.13 6.73
N GLY A 102 -16.39 -3.29 5.98
CA GLY A 102 -16.39 -4.17 4.79
C GLY A 102 -16.46 -5.65 5.18
N PHE A 103 -15.51 -6.11 6.00
CA PHE A 103 -15.49 -7.47 6.54
C PHE A 103 -14.73 -7.51 7.87
N ARG A 104 -14.85 -8.64 8.57
CA ARG A 104 -14.12 -8.90 9.82
C ARG A 104 -12.98 -9.87 9.59
N LYS A 105 -11.84 -9.62 10.22
CA LYS A 105 -10.70 -10.55 10.28
C LYS A 105 -11.11 -11.80 11.05
N ARG A 106 -10.28 -12.86 10.98
CA ARG A 106 -10.45 -14.06 11.81
C ARG A 106 -10.52 -13.75 13.32
N SER A 107 -9.88 -12.68 13.77
CA SER A 107 -9.95 -12.20 15.15
C SER A 107 -11.30 -11.57 15.53
N GLY A 108 -12.21 -11.37 14.58
CA GLY A 108 -13.48 -10.66 14.76
C GLY A 108 -13.39 -9.13 14.63
N GLU A 109 -12.19 -8.55 14.65
CA GLU A 109 -11.99 -7.11 14.45
C GLU A 109 -12.26 -6.72 12.99
N PRO A 110 -12.92 -5.58 12.72
CA PRO A 110 -13.07 -5.07 11.37
C PRO A 110 -11.74 -4.87 10.63
N TYR A 111 -11.74 -5.15 9.33
CA TYR A 111 -10.58 -4.88 8.48
C TYR A 111 -10.66 -3.47 7.88
N VAL A 112 -9.59 -2.69 8.07
CA VAL A 112 -9.36 -1.38 7.46
C VAL A 112 -7.86 -1.15 7.28
N GLU A 113 -7.52 -0.22 6.39
CA GLU A 113 -6.18 0.17 6.02
C GLU A 113 -5.93 1.64 6.38
N ALA A 114 -4.69 1.96 6.74
CA ALA A 114 -4.24 3.33 6.96
C ALA A 114 -3.70 3.89 5.64
N HIS A 115 -4.31 4.97 5.16
CA HIS A 115 -3.93 5.63 3.92
C HIS A 115 -3.34 7.01 4.20
N HIS A 116 -2.12 7.26 3.74
CA HIS A 116 -1.50 8.58 3.83
C HIS A 116 -2.02 9.46 2.69
N VAL A 117 -2.73 10.53 3.02
CA VAL A 117 -3.33 11.44 2.02
C VAL A 117 -2.25 12.20 1.25
N MET A 118 -1.30 12.79 1.96
CA MET A 118 -0.04 13.24 1.39
C MET A 118 0.91 12.04 1.24
N PRO A 119 1.34 11.68 0.02
CA PRO A 119 2.17 10.50 -0.20
C PRO A 119 3.53 10.60 0.49
N VAL A 120 3.88 9.56 1.24
CA VAL A 120 5.17 9.46 1.96
C VAL A 120 6.38 9.39 1.01
N SER A 121 6.19 8.92 -0.23
CA SER A 121 7.27 8.84 -1.24
C SER A 121 7.87 10.20 -1.60
N LYS A 122 7.14 11.31 -1.37
CA LYS A 122 7.64 12.67 -1.59
C LYS A 122 8.55 13.17 -0.46
N GLY A 123 8.58 12.49 0.69
CA GLY A 123 9.43 12.86 1.83
C GLY A 123 9.08 14.21 2.47
N GLU A 124 7.89 14.74 2.22
CA GLU A 124 7.45 16.03 2.76
C GLU A 124 7.25 15.96 4.28
N ILE A 125 7.53 17.07 4.98
CA ILE A 125 7.33 17.18 6.43
C ILE A 125 5.85 16.96 6.75
N GLY A 126 5.57 16.09 7.73
CA GLY A 126 4.22 15.75 8.14
C GLY A 126 3.59 14.58 7.35
N SER A 127 4.28 14.05 6.34
CA SER A 127 3.76 12.90 5.57
C SER A 127 3.54 11.64 6.42
N LEU A 128 4.28 11.46 7.52
CA LEU A 128 4.09 10.38 8.51
C LEU A 128 3.18 10.74 9.69
N ALA A 129 2.66 11.97 9.75
CA ALA A 129 1.85 12.40 10.88
C ALA A 129 0.49 11.69 10.89
N ALA A 130 -0.03 11.37 12.08
CA ALA A 130 -1.37 10.79 12.20
C ALA A 130 -2.47 11.68 11.61
N SER A 131 -2.30 13.01 11.63
CA SER A 131 -3.22 13.96 10.99
C SER A 131 -3.20 13.90 9.46
N ASN A 132 -2.30 13.12 8.85
CA ASN A 132 -2.23 12.84 7.41
C ASN A 132 -2.80 11.45 7.04
N ILE A 133 -3.34 10.71 8.01
CA ILE A 133 -3.83 9.34 7.80
C ILE A 133 -5.35 9.33 7.77
N LEU A 134 -5.89 8.69 6.73
CA LEU A 134 -7.29 8.26 6.63
C LEU A 134 -7.41 6.77 6.95
N THR A 135 -8.45 6.39 7.68
CA THR A 135 -8.85 4.98 7.83
C THR A 135 -9.87 4.61 6.76
N VAL A 136 -9.53 3.63 5.91
CA VAL A 136 -10.33 3.27 4.73
C VAL A 136 -10.49 1.76 4.58
N CYS A 137 -11.56 1.31 3.93
CA CYS A 137 -11.69 -0.08 3.52
C CYS A 137 -10.82 -0.37 2.29
N ALA A 138 -10.60 -1.65 1.97
CA ALA A 138 -9.78 -2.07 0.84
C ALA A 138 -10.21 -1.44 -0.51
N ASN A 139 -11.53 -1.30 -0.72
CA ASN A 139 -12.06 -0.73 -1.96
C ASN A 139 -11.73 0.75 -2.08
N HIS A 140 -12.11 1.55 -1.07
CA HIS A 140 -11.82 2.99 -1.07
C HIS A 140 -10.33 3.27 -1.02
N HIS A 141 -9.52 2.42 -0.38
CA HIS A 141 -8.07 2.56 -0.44
C HIS A 141 -7.54 2.47 -1.88
N ARG A 142 -7.99 1.48 -2.65
CA ARG A 142 -7.60 1.34 -4.06
C ARG A 142 -8.19 2.45 -4.92
N GLN A 143 -9.40 2.90 -4.63
CA GLN A 143 -10.02 4.03 -5.33
C GLN A 143 -9.26 5.34 -5.10
N LEU A 144 -8.73 5.58 -3.90
CA LEU A 144 -7.86 6.74 -3.62
C LEU A 144 -6.52 6.68 -4.39
N HIS A 145 -6.02 5.49 -4.72
CA HIS A 145 -4.79 5.33 -5.52
C HIS A 145 -5.01 5.42 -7.03
N PHE A 146 -6.12 4.85 -7.53
CA PHE A 146 -6.30 4.60 -8.97
C PHE A 146 -7.60 5.19 -9.56
N GLY A 147 -8.52 5.63 -8.72
CA GLY A 147 -9.81 6.17 -9.12
C GLY A 147 -9.75 7.64 -9.51
N ARG A 148 -10.93 8.20 -9.82
CA ARG A 148 -11.09 9.63 -10.11
C ARG A 148 -11.23 10.39 -8.80
N VAL A 149 -10.08 10.77 -8.25
CA VAL A 149 -9.99 11.41 -6.94
C VAL A 149 -9.21 12.72 -7.02
N ASP A 150 -9.77 13.77 -6.44
CA ASP A 150 -9.04 14.98 -6.07
C ASP A 150 -9.11 15.15 -4.54
N VAL A 151 -7.99 15.50 -3.91
CA VAL A 151 -7.94 15.70 -2.46
C VAL A 151 -7.32 17.04 -2.13
N ARG A 152 -8.02 17.82 -1.29
CA ARG A 152 -7.50 19.03 -0.68
C ARG A 152 -7.42 18.84 0.83
N ILE A 153 -6.28 19.21 1.40
CA ILE A 153 -6.02 19.09 2.83
C ILE A 153 -6.20 20.48 3.45
N SER A 154 -7.19 20.61 4.33
CA SER A 154 -7.42 21.81 5.13
C SER A 154 -6.87 21.63 6.56
N ALA A 155 -6.96 22.66 7.41
CA ALA A 155 -6.53 22.57 8.80
C ALA A 155 -7.29 21.48 9.59
N GLN A 156 -8.58 21.27 9.30
CA GLN A 156 -9.46 20.41 10.10
C GLN A 156 -10.07 19.25 9.29
N THR A 157 -10.05 19.33 7.96
CA THR A 157 -10.74 18.37 7.08
C THR A 157 -9.88 17.93 5.90
N PHE A 158 -10.16 16.72 5.41
CA PHE A 158 -9.84 16.29 4.07
C PHE A 158 -11.07 16.52 3.20
N GLU A 159 -10.95 17.40 2.21
CA GLU A 159 -11.96 17.61 1.17
C GLU A 159 -11.62 16.68 0.02
N ILE A 160 -12.40 15.63 -0.15
CA ILE A 160 -12.18 14.57 -1.13
C ILE A 160 -13.29 14.66 -2.17
N THR A 161 -12.94 14.89 -3.42
CA THR A 161 -13.87 14.70 -4.54
C THR A 161 -13.67 13.29 -5.08
N LEU A 162 -14.64 12.40 -4.83
CA LEU A 162 -14.61 11.00 -5.24
C LEU A 162 -15.70 10.77 -6.29
N ASP A 163 -15.30 10.41 -7.51
CA ASP A 163 -16.23 10.21 -8.65
C ASP A 163 -17.19 11.39 -8.89
N GLY A 164 -16.74 12.61 -8.61
CA GLY A 164 -17.52 13.85 -8.75
C GLY A 164 -18.35 14.23 -7.53
N GLN A 165 -18.40 13.40 -6.48
CA GLN A 165 -19.06 13.72 -5.22
C GLN A 165 -18.05 14.32 -4.22
N LEU A 166 -18.36 15.50 -3.68
CA LEU A 166 -17.55 16.15 -2.66
C LEU A 166 -17.87 15.59 -1.27
N LEU A 167 -16.83 15.13 -0.57
CA LEU A 167 -16.86 14.63 0.79
C LEU A 167 -15.97 15.50 1.67
N SER A 168 -16.44 15.82 2.88
CA SER A 168 -15.65 16.49 3.90
C SER A 168 -15.46 15.57 5.08
N ILE A 169 -14.23 15.08 5.27
CA ILE A 169 -13.87 14.13 6.32
C ILE A 169 -13.00 14.85 7.35
N THR A 170 -13.40 14.84 8.62
CA THR A 170 -12.62 15.46 9.70
C THR A 170 -11.28 14.73 9.87
N ARG A 171 -10.19 15.51 9.95
CA ARG A 171 -8.86 14.99 10.27
C ARG A 171 -8.84 14.52 11.71
N PRO A 172 -8.06 13.48 12.06
CA PRO A 172 -7.86 13.12 13.45
C PRO A 172 -7.43 14.36 14.25
N ALA A 173 -8.25 14.77 15.23
CA ALA A 173 -7.93 15.88 16.10
C ALA A 173 -6.81 15.43 17.03
N ILE A 174 -5.60 15.93 16.81
CA ILE A 174 -4.46 15.67 17.68
C ILE A 174 -4.09 17.00 18.31
N ASP A 175 -4.40 17.13 19.60
CA ASP A 175 -3.84 18.19 20.41
C ASP A 175 -2.35 17.90 20.59
N VAL A 176 -1.54 18.47 19.72
CA VAL A 176 -0.08 18.49 19.86
C VAL A 176 0.32 19.65 20.77
N SER A 177 -0.23 19.70 21.98
CA SER A 177 0.52 20.31 23.08
C SER A 177 1.86 19.55 23.20
N PRO A 178 2.99 20.22 23.55
CA PRO A 178 4.26 19.53 23.65
C PRO A 178 4.17 18.46 24.74
N ALA A 179 3.85 17.23 24.35
CA ALA A 179 3.85 16.09 25.24
C ALA A 179 5.31 15.83 25.61
N GLU A 180 5.57 15.71 26.91
CA GLU A 180 6.84 15.21 27.42
C GLU A 180 7.21 13.92 26.67
N SER A 181 8.45 13.89 26.20
CA SER A 181 9.00 12.89 25.30
C SER A 181 8.66 11.46 25.71
N ILE A 182 7.78 10.80 24.96
CA ILE A 182 7.58 9.35 25.07
C ILE A 182 8.87 8.67 24.62
N THR A 183 9.44 7.81 25.45
CA THR A 183 10.74 7.20 25.18
C THR A 183 10.60 6.10 24.12
N ALA A 184 11.64 5.89 23.30
CA ALA A 184 11.65 4.86 22.25
C ALA A 184 11.41 3.42 22.75
N ALA A 185 11.46 3.19 24.07
CA ALA A 185 11.17 1.91 24.71
C ALA A 185 9.66 1.61 24.86
N GLU A 186 8.81 2.64 24.90
CA GLU A 186 7.35 2.50 25.01
C GLU A 186 6.69 2.26 23.64
N CYS A 187 7.29 2.83 22.59
CA CYS A 187 6.86 2.64 21.19
C CYS A 187 7.03 1.19 20.68
N ARG A 188 7.84 0.37 21.36
CA ARG A 188 8.12 -1.03 20.97
C ARG A 188 7.27 -2.08 21.70
N ARG A 189 6.39 -1.68 22.63
CA ARG A 189 5.60 -2.61 23.47
C ARG A 189 4.09 -2.47 23.30
N ALA A 190 3.61 -1.57 22.45
CA ALA A 190 2.20 -1.25 22.25
C ALA A 190 1.79 -1.47 20.80
#